data_AF-A0A9P9CNZ4-F1
#
_entry.id   AF-A0A9P9CNZ4-F1
#
_cell.length_a   1.000
_cell.length_b   1.000
_cell.length_c   1.000
_cell.angle_alpha   90.00
_cell.angle_beta   90.00
_cell.angle_gamma   90.00
#
_symmetry.space_group_name_H-M   'P 1'
#
loop_
_entity.id
_entity.type
_entity.pdbx_description
1 polymer ?
#
loop_
_entity_poly.entity_id
_entity_poly.type
_entity_poly.pdbx_seq_one_letter_code
_entity_poly.pdbx_strand_id
1 'polypeptide(L)'
;MDSGSIASTAATPATLPEAAPALRNDLIKNAVAFLNDPKIQSSPVAKRVEFLQTKGLTAAEIDEALGQAPQSAPIVSQPVQPAHTSVSPYVSQQFAFATQPPLVPQLDWRDYFVMAVVSGGVMYGVAALARKFLWPHLQPPASTAYEADRDAMQEQFDKVAALVADMHADSAASRTAAEKQQAEVERVTQDVEDAIREMRMLEAKADNELREIRNEVDSIKELLPKMMDKSRDAQTQSLADLRAELASLKSLLLTLGPGPASGASSPAPVAVPIPRPSIPAWQLAGPNSRTPSASGTGVGTVMSPVATGKTPTIVEPDEVSS
;
A
#
# COMPACT_ATOMS: atom_id res chain seq x y z
N MET A 1 4.38 -13.41 46.01
CA MET A 1 3.99 -13.71 44.62
C MET A 1 2.94 -12.66 44.28
N ASP A 2 3.35 -11.42 44.02
CA ASP A 2 4.07 -10.94 42.83
C ASP A 2 3.13 -10.78 41.62
N SER A 3 2.91 -9.49 41.31
CA SER A 3 2.83 -8.86 39.99
C SER A 3 1.71 -9.21 39.01
N GLY A 4 1.14 -8.15 38.41
CA GLY A 4 0.62 -8.26 37.05
C GLY A 4 -0.54 -7.36 36.63
N SER A 5 -0.50 -6.05 36.90
CA SER A 5 -1.17 -5.10 36.00
C SER A 5 -0.42 -5.09 34.67
N ILE A 6 -1.07 -5.51 33.59
CA ILE A 6 -0.73 -5.07 32.23
C ILE A 6 -2.02 -4.71 31.49
N ALA A 7 -2.08 -3.46 31.09
CA ALA A 7 -2.92 -3.00 29.99
C ALA A 7 -2.65 -3.86 28.75
N SER A 8 -3.72 -4.32 28.09
CA SER A 8 -3.64 -4.74 26.70
C SER A 8 -4.34 -3.68 25.85
N THR A 9 -3.52 -2.70 25.51
CA THR A 9 -3.62 -1.83 24.33
C THR A 9 -4.00 -2.62 23.09
N ALA A 10 -4.83 -1.98 22.25
CA ALA A 10 -5.01 -2.22 20.81
C ALA A 10 -5.51 -3.62 20.41
N ALA A 11 -6.60 -3.64 19.65
CA ALA A 11 -6.46 -3.42 18.21
C ALA A 11 -7.83 -3.50 17.51
N THR A 12 -8.25 -2.39 16.93
CA THR A 12 -8.72 -2.44 15.52
C THR A 12 -7.57 -3.08 14.74
N PRO A 13 -7.78 -4.25 14.13
CA PRO A 13 -7.92 -4.27 12.67
C PRO A 13 -8.81 -5.45 12.24
N ALA A 14 -9.76 -5.30 11.34
CA ALA A 14 -9.53 -5.49 9.91
C ALA A 14 -10.96 -5.59 9.35
N THR A 15 -11.44 -4.71 8.48
CA THR A 15 -11.14 -4.78 7.04
C THR A 15 -10.71 -6.19 6.62
N LEU A 16 -11.59 -7.16 6.87
CA LEU A 16 -11.51 -8.47 6.24
C LEU A 16 -11.79 -8.31 4.73
N PRO A 17 -11.17 -9.14 3.91
CA PRO A 17 -10.58 -8.77 2.65
C PRO A 17 -11.63 -8.46 1.59
N GLU A 18 -11.25 -7.53 0.72
CA GLU A 18 -11.54 -7.55 -0.71
C GLU A 18 -11.39 -8.97 -1.27
N ALA A 19 -12.41 -9.83 -1.08
CA ALA A 19 -12.51 -11.08 -1.79
C ALA A 19 -12.63 -10.70 -3.26
N ALA A 20 -11.68 -11.21 -4.06
CA ALA A 20 -11.42 -10.85 -5.44
C ALA A 20 -12.69 -10.47 -6.23
N PRO A 21 -12.66 -9.42 -7.08
CA PRO A 21 -13.82 -8.96 -7.84
C PRO A 21 -14.50 -10.07 -8.66
N ALA A 22 -13.77 -11.13 -9.02
CA ALA A 22 -14.31 -12.34 -9.65
C ALA A 22 -15.28 -13.11 -8.76
N LEU A 23 -14.96 -13.35 -7.47
CA LEU A 23 -15.83 -14.08 -6.54
C LEU A 23 -17.12 -13.31 -6.25
N ARG A 24 -17.05 -11.98 -6.16
CA ARG A 24 -18.22 -11.11 -5.98
C ARG A 24 -19.14 -11.13 -7.21
N ASN A 25 -18.57 -11.07 -8.41
CA ASN A 25 -19.34 -11.16 -9.66
C ASN A 25 -20.07 -12.52 -9.80
N ASP A 26 -19.45 -13.61 -9.35
CA ASP A 26 -20.08 -14.93 -9.33
C ASP A 26 -21.24 -15.04 -8.33
N LEU A 27 -21.15 -14.37 -7.17
CA LEU A 27 -22.26 -14.29 -6.22
C LEU A 27 -23.48 -13.54 -6.80
N ILE A 28 -23.24 -12.44 -7.52
CA ILE A 28 -24.28 -11.67 -8.20
C ILE A 28 -24.94 -12.51 -9.32
N LYS A 29 -24.15 -13.22 -10.13
CA LYS A 29 -24.70 -14.13 -11.17
C LYS A 29 -25.56 -15.24 -10.56
N ASN A 30 -25.12 -15.83 -9.46
CA ASN A 30 -25.89 -16.85 -8.73
C ASN A 30 -27.18 -16.26 -8.13
N ALA A 31 -27.14 -15.00 -7.65
CA ALA A 31 -28.31 -14.28 -7.16
C ALA A 31 -29.32 -13.99 -8.28
N VAL A 32 -28.87 -13.56 -9.46
CA VAL A 32 -29.74 -13.34 -10.63
C VAL A 32 -30.38 -14.67 -11.09
N ALA A 33 -29.62 -15.76 -11.11
CA ALA A 33 -30.15 -17.09 -11.43
C ALA A 33 -31.22 -17.55 -10.42
N PHE A 34 -31.01 -17.30 -9.12
CA PHE A 34 -31.99 -17.56 -8.06
C PHE A 34 -33.26 -16.69 -8.22
N LEU A 35 -33.10 -15.39 -8.52
CA LEU A 35 -34.22 -14.47 -8.73
C LEU A 35 -35.03 -14.77 -10.00
N ASN A 36 -34.44 -15.47 -10.98
CA ASN A 36 -35.11 -15.87 -12.21
C ASN A 36 -35.88 -17.20 -12.10
N ASP A 37 -35.77 -17.91 -10.97
CA ASP A 37 -36.54 -19.14 -10.74
C ASP A 37 -38.04 -18.82 -10.53
N PRO A 38 -38.96 -19.46 -11.28
CA PRO A 38 -40.41 -19.23 -11.18
C PRO A 38 -40.98 -19.38 -9.77
N LYS A 39 -40.42 -20.26 -8.93
CA LYS A 39 -40.88 -20.46 -7.56
C LYS A 39 -40.53 -19.27 -6.65
N ILE A 40 -39.38 -18.65 -6.90
CA ILE A 40 -38.86 -17.54 -6.10
C ILE A 40 -39.48 -16.22 -6.53
N GLN A 41 -39.83 -16.06 -7.81
CA GLN A 41 -40.59 -14.89 -8.31
C GLN A 41 -41.96 -14.75 -7.65
N SER A 42 -42.61 -15.88 -7.30
CA SER A 42 -43.88 -15.89 -6.57
C SER A 42 -43.76 -15.51 -5.08
N SER A 43 -42.53 -15.44 -4.55
CA SER A 43 -42.28 -15.08 -3.16
C SER A 43 -42.18 -13.56 -2.97
N PRO A 44 -42.64 -13.01 -1.83
CA PRO A 44 -42.53 -11.59 -1.52
C PRO A 44 -41.09 -11.07 -1.63
N VAL A 45 -40.92 -9.85 -2.14
CA VAL A 45 -39.58 -9.23 -2.36
C VAL A 45 -38.76 -9.21 -1.07
N ALA A 46 -39.38 -8.92 0.08
CA ALA A 46 -38.70 -8.92 1.38
C ALA A 46 -38.05 -10.28 1.71
N LYS A 47 -38.69 -11.40 1.36
CA LYS A 47 -38.14 -12.74 1.60
C LYS A 47 -36.99 -13.09 0.66
N ARG A 48 -37.01 -12.56 -0.57
CA ARG A 48 -35.92 -12.69 -1.54
C ARG A 48 -34.68 -11.90 -1.08
N VAL A 49 -34.88 -10.68 -0.60
CA VAL A 49 -33.81 -9.81 -0.06
C VAL A 49 -33.16 -10.44 1.18
N GLU A 50 -33.97 -10.93 2.13
CA GLU A 50 -33.47 -11.62 3.34
C GLU A 50 -32.62 -12.85 2.98
N PHE A 51 -33.07 -13.66 2.01
CA PHE A 51 -32.30 -14.82 1.54
C PHE A 51 -30.96 -14.42 0.91
N LEU A 52 -30.94 -13.39 0.05
CA LEU A 52 -29.72 -12.90 -0.57
C LEU A 52 -28.75 -12.30 0.46
N GLN A 53 -29.26 -11.65 1.50
CA GLN A 53 -28.47 -11.16 2.63
C GLN A 53 -27.83 -12.31 3.42
N THR A 54 -28.58 -13.40 3.68
CA THR A 54 -28.00 -14.60 4.31
C THR A 54 -26.97 -15.32 3.44
N LYS A 55 -27.00 -15.11 2.11
CA LYS A 55 -25.98 -15.60 1.17
C LYS A 55 -24.73 -14.73 1.14
N GLY A 56 -24.69 -13.64 1.92
CA GLY A 56 -23.54 -12.77 2.05
C GLY A 56 -23.45 -11.66 1.00
N LEU A 57 -24.55 -11.37 0.29
CA LEU A 57 -24.61 -10.21 -0.59
C LEU A 57 -24.89 -8.94 0.22
N THR A 58 -24.20 -7.86 -0.15
CA THR A 58 -24.44 -6.53 0.40
C THR A 58 -25.73 -5.92 -0.18
N ALA A 59 -26.32 -4.95 0.51
CA ALA A 59 -27.55 -4.30 0.05
C ALA A 59 -27.44 -3.71 -1.37
N ALA A 60 -26.26 -3.15 -1.72
CA ALA A 60 -26.00 -2.61 -3.06
C ALA A 60 -25.97 -3.69 -4.15
N GLU A 61 -25.36 -4.85 -3.87
CA GLU A 61 -25.29 -5.98 -4.81
C GLU A 61 -26.66 -6.66 -4.99
N ILE A 62 -27.50 -6.65 -3.94
CA ILE A 62 -28.87 -7.17 -4.00
C ILE A 62 -29.72 -6.31 -4.93
N ASP A 63 -29.61 -4.98 -4.84
CA ASP A 63 -30.35 -4.06 -5.72
C ASP A 63 -29.92 -4.21 -7.18
N GLU A 64 -28.64 -4.41 -7.44
CA GLU A 64 -28.12 -4.68 -8.79
C GLU A 64 -28.67 -6.01 -9.34
N ALA A 65 -28.66 -7.08 -8.55
CA ALA A 65 -29.21 -8.38 -8.94
C ALA A 65 -30.74 -8.32 -9.15
N LEU A 66 -31.46 -7.57 -8.32
CA LEU A 66 -32.91 -7.38 -8.41
C LEU A 66 -33.30 -6.46 -9.59
N GLY A 67 -32.41 -5.57 -10.01
CA GLY A 67 -32.54 -4.76 -11.22
C GLY A 67 -32.29 -5.54 -12.51
N GLN A 68 -31.40 -6.54 -12.48
CA GLN A 68 -31.14 -7.44 -13.61
C GLN A 68 -32.18 -8.56 -13.76
N ALA A 69 -32.85 -8.94 -12.67
CA ALA A 69 -33.94 -9.92 -12.71
C ALA A 69 -35.25 -9.29 -13.24
N PRO A 70 -36.08 -10.01 -14.02
CA PRO A 70 -37.34 -9.48 -14.52
C PRO A 70 -38.28 -9.20 -13.34
N GLN A 71 -38.46 -7.91 -13.04
CA GLN A 71 -39.35 -7.49 -11.98
C GLN A 71 -40.80 -7.74 -12.40
N SER A 72 -41.46 -8.70 -11.73
CA SER A 72 -42.91 -8.67 -11.62
C SER A 72 -43.26 -7.39 -10.87
N ALA A 73 -43.87 -6.45 -11.59
CA ALA A 73 -44.19 -5.12 -11.11
C ALA A 73 -44.87 -5.15 -9.72
N PRO A 74 -44.58 -4.17 -8.84
CA PRO A 74 -45.35 -4.01 -7.63
C PRO A 74 -46.79 -3.77 -8.04
N ILE A 75 -47.68 -4.65 -7.58
CA ILE A 75 -49.12 -4.43 -7.62
C ILE A 75 -49.36 -3.21 -6.76
N VAL A 76 -49.45 -2.04 -7.40
CA VAL A 76 -50.02 -0.84 -6.79
C VAL A 76 -51.44 -1.21 -6.41
N SER A 77 -51.70 -1.19 -5.10
CA SER A 77 -53.02 -1.35 -4.50
C SER A 77 -54.00 -0.35 -5.13
N GLN A 78 -54.77 -0.80 -6.12
CA GLN A 78 -55.98 -0.10 -6.53
C GLN A 78 -57.12 -0.47 -5.58
N PRO A 79 -57.92 0.49 -5.12
CA PRO A 79 -59.10 0.19 -4.33
C PRO A 79 -60.16 -0.52 -5.18
N VAL A 80 -60.71 -1.55 -4.56
CA VAL A 80 -61.76 -2.48 -4.96
C VAL A 80 -62.93 -1.85 -5.75
N GLN A 81 -63.19 -2.37 -6.96
CA GLN A 81 -64.54 -2.43 -7.54
C GLN A 81 -64.86 -3.89 -7.90
N PRO A 82 -66.04 -4.43 -7.51
CA PRO A 82 -66.36 -5.83 -7.74
C PRO A 82 -67.05 -6.10 -9.08
N ALA A 83 -66.49 -7.09 -9.81
CA ALA A 83 -67.08 -7.99 -10.83
C ALA A 83 -67.79 -7.33 -12.03
N HIS A 84 -67.79 -7.85 -13.28
CA HIS A 84 -68.03 -9.23 -13.69
C HIS A 84 -67.45 -9.49 -15.10
N THR A 85 -66.78 -10.64 -15.20
CA THR A 85 -66.62 -11.59 -16.31
C THR A 85 -66.87 -11.16 -17.77
N SER A 86 -65.82 -11.32 -18.58
CA SER A 86 -65.84 -11.37 -20.04
C SER A 86 -66.10 -12.80 -20.55
N VAL A 87 -66.96 -12.96 -21.58
CA VAL A 87 -66.85 -14.07 -22.54
C VAL A 87 -67.38 -13.67 -23.93
N SER A 88 -66.44 -13.63 -24.89
CA SER A 88 -66.47 -13.93 -26.35
C SER A 88 -67.57 -13.48 -27.34
N PRO A 89 -67.22 -13.44 -28.66
CA PRO A 89 -67.90 -12.63 -29.69
C PRO A 89 -68.78 -13.41 -30.68
N TYR A 90 -69.39 -12.63 -31.60
CA TYR A 90 -69.95 -12.99 -32.92
C TYR A 90 -71.47 -13.27 -32.98
N VAL A 91 -72.23 -12.35 -33.59
CA VAL A 91 -72.96 -12.47 -34.88
C VAL A 91 -74.07 -11.41 -34.93
N SER A 92 -74.09 -10.73 -36.08
CA SER A 92 -75.11 -9.85 -36.68
C SER A 92 -76.57 -10.01 -36.24
N GLN A 93 -77.27 -8.88 -36.12
CA GLN A 93 -78.42 -8.56 -37.00
C GLN A 93 -78.67 -7.06 -37.08
N GLN A 94 -78.89 -6.60 -38.31
CA GLN A 94 -79.32 -5.25 -38.67
C GLN A 94 -80.75 -5.02 -38.18
N PHE A 95 -81.01 -3.87 -37.55
CA PHE A 95 -82.25 -3.13 -37.73
C PHE A 95 -81.95 -1.64 -37.60
N ALA A 96 -82.17 -0.91 -38.69
CA ALA A 96 -82.16 0.54 -38.70
C ALA A 96 -83.46 1.05 -38.07
N PHE A 97 -83.36 1.76 -36.97
CA PHE A 97 -84.42 2.63 -36.46
C PHE A 97 -83.82 4.03 -36.28
N ALA A 98 -84.35 4.99 -37.05
CA ALA A 98 -84.06 6.40 -36.86
C ALA A 98 -84.62 6.84 -35.50
N THR A 99 -83.76 7.26 -34.58
CA THR A 99 -84.19 7.88 -33.32
C THR A 99 -83.52 9.22 -33.12
N GLN A 100 -84.35 10.23 -33.29
CA GLN A 100 -84.27 11.66 -32.98
C GLN A 100 -83.36 12.01 -31.78
N PRO A 101 -82.62 13.14 -31.82
CA PRO A 101 -81.80 13.59 -30.70
C PRO A 101 -82.67 13.89 -29.45
N PRO A 102 -82.21 13.54 -28.23
CA PRO A 102 -82.99 13.66 -27.00
C PRO A 102 -83.31 15.13 -26.67
N LEU A 103 -84.58 15.41 -26.38
CA LEU A 103 -85.06 16.71 -25.90
C LEU A 103 -84.43 17.02 -24.55
N VAL A 104 -83.81 18.21 -24.42
CA VAL A 104 -83.32 18.71 -23.14
C VAL A 104 -84.50 18.92 -22.17
N PRO A 105 -84.46 18.37 -20.93
CA PRO A 105 -85.48 18.65 -19.94
C PRO A 105 -85.51 20.15 -19.66
N GLN A 106 -86.69 20.76 -19.72
CA GLN A 106 -86.84 22.15 -19.30
C GLN A 106 -86.83 22.16 -17.76
N LEU A 107 -85.82 22.78 -17.17
CA LEU A 107 -85.73 22.95 -15.72
C LEU A 107 -86.86 23.89 -15.29
N ASP A 108 -87.95 23.31 -14.81
CA ASP A 108 -89.03 24.06 -14.18
C ASP A 108 -88.48 24.84 -12.98
N TRP A 109 -89.05 26.01 -12.68
CA TRP A 109 -88.70 26.83 -11.51
C TRP A 109 -88.72 26.06 -10.17
N ARG A 110 -89.47 24.95 -10.13
CA ARG A 110 -89.51 23.99 -9.02
C ARG A 110 -88.19 23.26 -8.85
N ASP A 111 -87.52 22.89 -9.92
CA ASP A 111 -86.25 22.19 -9.90
C ASP A 111 -85.12 23.12 -9.42
N TYR A 112 -85.19 24.42 -9.77
CA TYR A 112 -84.33 25.45 -9.17
C TYR A 112 -84.58 25.63 -7.67
N PHE A 113 -85.83 25.58 -7.22
CA PHE A 113 -86.14 25.65 -5.80
C PHE A 113 -85.63 24.41 -5.05
N VAL A 114 -85.83 23.21 -5.60
CA VAL A 114 -85.33 21.96 -5.02
C VAL A 114 -83.79 21.97 -4.98
N MET A 115 -83.11 22.39 -6.05
CA MET A 115 -81.66 22.57 -6.06
C MET A 115 -81.19 23.63 -5.05
N ALA A 116 -81.90 24.75 -4.90
CA ALA A 116 -81.56 25.78 -3.92
C ALA A 116 -81.70 25.28 -2.47
N VAL A 117 -82.76 24.53 -2.17
CA VAL A 117 -82.98 23.97 -0.83
C VAL A 117 -82.01 22.83 -0.54
N VAL A 118 -81.75 21.95 -1.51
CA VAL A 118 -80.78 20.85 -1.35
C VAL A 118 -79.36 21.41 -1.21
N SER A 119 -78.94 22.35 -2.07
CA SER A 119 -77.62 22.98 -1.97
C SER A 119 -77.47 23.79 -0.69
N GLY A 120 -78.51 24.50 -0.25
CA GLY A 120 -78.55 25.20 1.03
C GLY A 120 -78.45 24.24 2.22
N GLY A 121 -79.13 23.10 2.17
CA GLY A 121 -79.07 22.06 3.20
C GLY A 121 -77.68 21.42 3.30
N VAL A 122 -77.05 21.11 2.17
CA VAL A 122 -75.68 20.59 2.12
C VAL A 122 -74.68 21.61 2.64
N MET A 123 -74.78 22.88 2.22
CA MET A 123 -73.90 23.95 2.67
C MET A 123 -74.03 24.19 4.19
N TYR A 124 -75.26 24.19 4.71
CA TYR A 124 -75.51 24.32 6.15
C TYR A 124 -75.02 23.10 6.92
N GLY A 125 -75.16 21.90 6.36
CA GLY A 125 -74.63 20.66 6.94
C GLY A 125 -73.11 20.70 7.10
N VAL A 126 -72.37 21.11 6.06
CA VAL A 126 -70.91 21.25 6.12
C VAL A 126 -70.48 22.35 7.09
N ALA A 127 -71.16 23.50 7.09
CA ALA A 127 -70.87 24.61 8.00
C ALA A 127 -71.14 24.23 9.47
N ALA A 128 -72.22 23.50 9.75
CA ALA A 128 -72.54 23.00 11.08
C ALA A 128 -71.53 21.96 11.55
N LEU A 129 -71.08 21.06 10.66
CA LEU A 129 -70.06 20.06 10.97
C LEU A 129 -68.70 20.72 11.23
N ALA A 130 -68.34 21.74 10.44
CA ALA A 130 -67.12 22.52 10.65
C ALA A 130 -67.14 23.27 11.99
N ARG A 131 -68.26 23.91 12.34
CA ARG A 131 -68.41 24.66 13.59
C ARG A 131 -68.47 23.75 14.83
N LYS A 132 -69.13 22.59 14.72
CA LYS A 132 -69.36 21.67 15.84
C LYS A 132 -68.18 20.72 16.06
N PHE A 133 -67.46 20.34 14.99
CA PHE A 133 -66.50 19.24 15.03
C PHE A 133 -65.08 19.65 14.61
N LEU A 134 -64.90 20.46 13.56
CA LEU A 134 -63.56 20.92 13.17
C LEU A 134 -63.03 21.99 14.12
N TRP A 135 -63.82 23.01 14.46
CA TRP A 135 -63.38 24.11 15.34
C TRP A 135 -62.85 23.66 16.71
N PRO A 136 -63.50 22.74 17.45
CA PRO A 136 -62.95 22.27 18.72
C PRO A 136 -61.76 21.29 18.57
N HIS A 137 -61.53 20.72 17.38
CA HIS A 137 -60.44 19.77 17.13
C HIS A 137 -59.26 20.39 16.34
N LEU A 138 -59.43 21.61 15.83
CA LEU A 138 -58.40 22.42 15.17
C LEU A 138 -57.79 23.47 16.11
N GLN A 139 -58.09 23.44 17.41
CA GLN A 139 -57.28 24.21 18.36
C GLN A 139 -55.87 23.61 18.33
N PRO A 140 -54.85 24.34 17.84
CA PRO A 140 -53.51 23.80 17.79
C PRO A 140 -53.07 23.50 19.23
N PRO A 141 -52.54 22.30 19.52
CA PRO A 141 -51.88 22.07 20.79
C PRO A 141 -50.80 23.15 20.97
N ALA A 142 -50.68 23.67 22.20
CA ALA A 142 -49.95 24.87 22.58
C ALA A 142 -48.60 25.02 21.85
N SER A 143 -48.24 26.26 21.51
CA SER A 143 -46.97 26.66 20.85
C SER A 143 -45.72 25.92 21.37
N THR A 144 -45.72 25.51 22.62
CA THR A 144 -44.65 24.74 23.28
C THR A 144 -44.38 23.36 22.65
N ALA A 145 -45.39 22.68 22.08
CA ALA A 145 -45.18 21.40 21.40
C ALA A 145 -44.49 21.58 20.04
N TYR A 146 -44.74 22.70 19.36
CA TYR A 146 -44.06 23.06 18.12
C TYR A 146 -42.64 23.54 18.40
N GLU A 147 -42.42 24.30 19.48
CA GLU A 147 -41.07 24.72 19.90
C GLU A 147 -40.21 23.50 20.25
N ALA A 148 -40.74 22.53 21.01
CA ALA A 148 -40.04 21.29 21.32
C ALA A 148 -39.69 20.46 20.06
N ASP A 149 -40.61 20.37 19.09
CA ASP A 149 -40.36 19.68 17.82
C ASP A 149 -39.33 20.44 16.95
N ARG A 150 -39.37 21.79 16.96
CA ARG A 150 -38.37 22.63 16.29
C ARG A 150 -36.99 22.50 16.89
N ASP A 151 -36.89 22.47 18.22
CA ASP A 151 -35.64 22.27 18.93
C ASP A 151 -35.06 20.87 18.67
N ALA A 152 -35.91 19.84 18.64
CA ALA A 152 -35.50 18.48 18.29
C ALA A 152 -34.99 18.38 16.83
N MET A 153 -35.65 19.05 15.88
CA MET A 153 -35.18 19.12 14.49
C MET A 153 -33.89 19.93 14.36
N GLN A 154 -33.75 21.04 15.10
CA GLN A 154 -32.52 21.84 15.10
C GLN A 154 -31.34 21.04 15.65
N GLU A 155 -31.53 20.25 16.71
CA GLU A 155 -30.49 19.36 17.24
C GLU A 155 -30.06 18.32 16.19
N GLN A 156 -31.01 17.79 15.40
CA GLN A 156 -30.69 16.88 14.30
C GLN A 156 -29.95 17.59 13.16
N PHE A 157 -30.33 18.83 12.82
CA PHE A 157 -29.60 19.62 11.83
C PHE A 157 -28.18 19.95 12.29
N ASP A 158 -27.98 20.28 13.56
CA ASP A 158 -26.66 20.55 14.11
C ASP A 158 -25.79 19.29 14.08
N LYS A 159 -26.36 18.11 14.39
CA LYS A 159 -25.66 16.82 14.25
C LYS A 159 -25.28 16.52 12.80
N VAL A 160 -26.19 16.77 11.85
CA VAL A 160 -25.91 16.57 10.42
C VAL A 160 -24.87 17.59 9.93
N ALA A 161 -24.95 18.85 10.36
CA ALA A 161 -23.98 19.87 10.02
C ALA A 161 -22.58 19.52 10.55
N ALA A 162 -22.50 19.01 11.78
CA ALA A 162 -21.26 18.49 12.35
C ALA A 162 -20.71 17.30 11.57
N LEU A 163 -21.57 16.33 11.19
CA LEU A 163 -21.16 15.18 10.40
C LEU A 163 -20.69 15.57 9.00
N VAL A 164 -21.37 16.52 8.35
CA VAL A 164 -20.97 17.02 7.03
C VAL A 164 -19.64 17.77 7.13
N ALA A 165 -19.44 18.59 8.17
CA ALA A 165 -18.16 19.25 8.41
C ALA A 165 -17.03 18.24 8.65
N ASP A 166 -17.31 17.16 9.38
CA ASP A 166 -16.37 16.06 9.61
C ASP A 166 -16.04 15.32 8.31
N MET A 167 -17.05 14.98 7.49
CA MET A 167 -16.82 14.39 6.17
C MET A 167 -15.99 15.28 5.24
N HIS A 168 -16.19 16.60 5.29
CA HIS A 168 -15.35 17.54 4.53
C HIS A 168 -13.91 17.59 5.06
N ALA A 169 -13.72 17.56 6.39
CA ALA A 169 -12.41 17.49 7.01
C ALA A 169 -11.70 16.17 6.68
N ASP A 170 -12.41 15.05 6.74
CA ASP A 170 -11.89 13.72 6.41
C ASP A 170 -11.59 13.60 4.91
N SER A 171 -12.40 14.20 4.03
CA SER A 171 -12.10 14.28 2.59
C SER A 171 -10.84 15.10 2.30
N ALA A 172 -10.64 16.22 3.00
CA ALA A 172 -9.43 17.03 2.89
C ALA A 172 -8.19 16.30 3.44
N ALA A 173 -8.33 15.61 4.57
CA ALA A 173 -7.27 14.79 5.16
C ALA A 173 -6.91 13.61 4.25
N SER A 174 -7.91 12.93 3.68
CA SER A 174 -7.74 11.82 2.73
C SER A 174 -7.00 12.26 1.47
N ARG A 175 -7.34 13.42 0.89
CA ARG A 175 -6.60 13.98 -0.25
C ARG A 175 -5.14 14.28 0.10
N THR A 176 -4.91 14.92 1.25
CA THR A 176 -3.55 15.25 1.71
C THR A 176 -2.72 13.98 1.98
N ALA A 177 -3.35 12.95 2.57
CA ALA A 177 -2.73 11.65 2.79
C ALA A 177 -2.40 10.95 1.46
N ALA A 178 -3.32 10.99 0.49
CA ALA A 178 -3.11 10.44 -0.85
C ALA A 178 -1.97 11.15 -1.59
N GLU A 179 -1.90 12.48 -1.54
CA GLU A 179 -0.80 13.26 -2.13
C GLU A 179 0.54 12.91 -1.48
N LYS A 180 0.58 12.78 -0.15
CA LYS A 180 1.79 12.38 0.57
C LYS A 180 2.23 10.95 0.21
N GLN A 181 1.29 10.02 0.14
CA GLN A 181 1.57 8.63 -0.28
C GLN A 181 2.04 8.59 -1.74
N GLN A 182 1.43 9.35 -2.64
CA GLN A 182 1.86 9.44 -4.03
C GLN A 182 3.30 9.97 -4.14
N ALA A 183 3.63 11.04 -3.40
CA ALA A 183 4.98 11.58 -3.36
C ALA A 183 6.01 10.59 -2.78
N GLU A 184 5.65 9.84 -1.74
CA GLU A 184 6.51 8.80 -1.16
C GLU A 184 6.73 7.64 -2.13
N VAL A 185 5.67 7.18 -2.81
CA VAL A 185 5.76 6.13 -3.82
C VAL A 185 6.62 6.56 -5.01
N GLU A 186 6.46 7.80 -5.48
CA GLU A 186 7.27 8.33 -6.58
C GLU A 186 8.75 8.44 -6.17
N ARG A 187 9.03 8.89 -4.94
CA ARG A 187 10.39 8.91 -4.38
C ARG A 187 10.99 7.50 -4.31
N VAL A 188 10.26 6.52 -3.76
CA VAL A 188 10.76 5.13 -3.64
C VAL A 188 10.98 4.52 -5.03
N THR A 189 10.10 4.81 -5.99
CA THR A 189 10.25 4.35 -7.38
C THR A 189 11.52 4.93 -8.00
N GLN A 190 11.80 6.22 -7.77
CA GLN A 190 13.02 6.87 -8.24
C GLN A 190 14.28 6.29 -7.57
N ASP A 191 14.25 6.09 -6.24
CA ASP A 191 15.36 5.47 -5.50
C ASP A 191 15.65 4.05 -6.03
N VAL A 192 14.60 3.26 -6.34
CA VAL A 192 14.74 1.91 -6.93
C VAL A 192 15.31 1.99 -8.35
N GLU A 193 14.85 2.92 -9.17
CA GLU A 193 15.39 3.09 -10.53
C GLU A 193 16.87 3.45 -10.49
N ASP A 194 17.27 4.37 -9.61
CA ASP A 194 18.65 4.78 -9.44
C ASP A 194 19.52 3.64 -8.88
N ALA A 195 19.02 2.86 -7.92
CA ALA A 195 19.71 1.67 -7.43
C ALA A 195 19.91 0.62 -8.54
N ILE A 196 18.92 0.40 -9.41
CA ILE A 196 19.04 -0.51 -10.56
C ILE A 196 20.05 0.02 -11.58
N ARG A 197 20.07 1.33 -11.84
CA ARG A 197 21.06 1.96 -12.73
C ARG A 197 22.47 1.82 -12.16
N GLU A 198 22.66 2.06 -10.87
CA GLU A 198 23.93 1.89 -10.19
C GLU A 198 24.38 0.43 -10.23
N MET A 199 23.48 -0.51 -9.92
CA MET A 199 23.78 -1.95 -9.99
C MET A 199 24.23 -2.36 -11.40
N ARG A 200 23.54 -1.90 -12.45
CA ARG A 200 23.97 -2.17 -13.84
C ARG A 200 25.32 -1.56 -14.19
N MET A 201 25.62 -0.35 -13.72
CA MET A 201 26.92 0.28 -13.92
C MET A 201 28.04 -0.47 -13.19
N LEU A 202 27.77 -0.92 -11.96
CA LEU A 202 28.70 -1.74 -11.18
C LEU A 202 28.94 -3.10 -11.84
N GLU A 203 27.90 -3.75 -12.35
CA GLU A 203 28.01 -5.02 -13.08
C GLU A 203 28.84 -4.85 -14.36
N ALA A 204 28.56 -3.81 -15.16
CA ALA A 204 29.35 -3.52 -16.35
C ALA A 204 30.82 -3.22 -16.02
N LYS A 205 31.07 -2.53 -14.90
CA LYS A 205 32.44 -2.28 -14.41
C LYS A 205 33.11 -3.56 -13.93
N ALA A 206 32.41 -4.40 -13.18
CA ALA A 206 32.91 -5.68 -12.70
C ALA A 206 33.25 -6.63 -13.86
N ASP A 207 32.42 -6.67 -14.91
CA ASP A 207 32.71 -7.43 -16.13
C ASP A 207 33.97 -6.92 -16.84
N ASN A 208 34.16 -5.60 -16.89
CA ASN A 208 35.37 -5.02 -17.46
C ASN A 208 36.62 -5.35 -16.62
N GLU A 209 36.53 -5.23 -15.29
CA GLU A 209 37.61 -5.62 -14.37
C GLU A 209 37.93 -7.13 -14.48
N LEU A 210 36.92 -8.00 -14.57
CA LEU A 210 37.12 -9.44 -14.76
C LEU A 210 37.83 -9.75 -16.08
N ARG A 211 37.50 -9.01 -17.14
CA ARG A 211 38.17 -9.15 -18.44
C ARG A 211 39.62 -8.69 -18.38
N GLU A 212 39.90 -7.61 -17.66
CA GLU A 212 41.26 -7.11 -17.44
C GLU A 212 42.10 -8.09 -16.61
N ILE A 213 41.56 -8.58 -15.48
CA ILE A 213 42.18 -9.62 -14.66
C ILE A 213 42.47 -10.87 -15.49
N ARG A 214 41.54 -11.31 -16.35
CA ARG A 214 41.77 -12.45 -17.22
C ARG A 214 42.97 -12.23 -18.15
N ASN A 215 43.08 -11.04 -18.74
CA ASN A 215 44.22 -10.69 -19.59
C ASN A 215 45.53 -10.65 -18.80
N GLU A 216 45.51 -10.11 -17.57
CA GLU A 216 46.67 -10.11 -16.67
C GLU A 216 47.08 -11.54 -16.28
N VAL A 217 46.12 -12.41 -16.00
CA VAL A 217 46.36 -13.83 -15.71
C VAL A 217 46.97 -14.54 -16.92
N ASP A 218 46.46 -14.29 -18.12
CA ASP A 218 47.04 -14.85 -19.35
C ASP A 218 48.48 -14.32 -19.58
N SER A 219 48.74 -13.04 -19.30
CA SER A 219 50.10 -12.46 -19.34
C SER A 219 51.03 -13.09 -18.31
N ILE A 220 50.58 -13.27 -17.06
CA ILE A 220 51.35 -13.97 -16.01
C ILE A 220 51.64 -15.40 -16.46
N LYS A 221 50.66 -16.10 -17.03
CA LYS A 221 50.82 -17.47 -17.53
C LYS A 221 51.89 -17.56 -18.63
N GLU A 222 52.09 -16.51 -19.43
CA GLU A 222 53.18 -16.45 -20.43
C GLU A 222 54.53 -15.99 -19.85
N LEU A 223 54.54 -14.99 -18.96
CA LEU A 223 55.76 -14.44 -18.39
C LEU A 223 56.40 -15.36 -17.36
N LEU A 224 55.60 -16.06 -16.55
CA LEU A 224 56.08 -16.89 -15.45
C LEU A 224 57.04 -18.02 -15.91
N PRO A 225 56.73 -18.80 -16.98
CA PRO A 225 57.70 -19.75 -17.52
C PRO A 225 58.92 -19.05 -18.13
N LYS A 226 58.74 -17.96 -18.90
CA LYS A 226 59.86 -17.23 -19.52
C LYS A 226 60.84 -16.65 -18.48
N MET A 227 60.33 -16.10 -17.38
CA MET A 227 61.17 -15.61 -16.28
C MET A 227 61.85 -16.75 -15.51
N MET A 228 61.16 -17.88 -15.33
CA MET A 228 61.74 -19.08 -14.71
C MET A 228 62.91 -19.62 -15.55
N ASP A 229 62.73 -19.74 -16.87
CA ASP A 229 63.77 -20.20 -17.79
C ASP A 229 64.95 -19.22 -17.79
N LYS A 230 64.68 -17.92 -17.91
CA LYS A 230 65.73 -16.89 -17.87
C LYS A 230 66.50 -16.87 -16.54
N SER A 231 65.83 -17.14 -15.42
CA SER A 231 66.49 -17.30 -14.10
C SER A 231 67.37 -18.55 -14.07
N ARG A 232 66.88 -19.66 -14.62
CA ARG A 232 67.62 -20.92 -14.69
C ARG A 232 68.85 -20.81 -15.59
N ASP A 233 68.71 -20.11 -16.72
CA ASP A 233 69.82 -19.79 -17.62
C ASP A 233 70.84 -18.87 -16.94
N ALA A 234 70.40 -17.81 -16.26
CA ALA A 234 71.29 -16.92 -15.51
C ALA A 234 72.05 -17.66 -14.39
N GLN A 235 71.38 -18.55 -13.65
CA GLN A 235 72.03 -19.41 -12.66
C GLN A 235 73.05 -20.34 -13.33
N THR A 236 72.71 -20.94 -14.49
CA THR A 236 73.61 -21.83 -15.23
C THR A 236 74.84 -21.09 -15.76
N GLN A 237 74.66 -19.88 -16.27
CA GLN A 237 75.73 -18.98 -16.70
C GLN A 237 76.64 -18.63 -15.52
N SER A 238 76.08 -18.25 -14.37
CA SER A 238 76.88 -17.94 -13.17
C SER A 238 77.68 -19.15 -12.68
N LEU A 239 77.13 -20.36 -12.76
CA LEU A 239 77.85 -21.60 -12.42
C LEU A 239 78.94 -21.94 -13.45
N ALA A 240 78.73 -21.60 -14.72
CA ALA A 240 79.73 -21.77 -15.77
C ALA A 240 80.90 -20.81 -15.57
N ASP A 241 80.61 -19.53 -15.31
CA ASP A 241 81.62 -18.51 -14.99
C ASP A 241 82.38 -18.88 -13.72
N LEU A 242 81.70 -19.31 -12.64
CA LEU A 242 82.36 -19.79 -11.42
C LEU A 242 83.27 -20.99 -11.69
N ARG A 243 82.86 -21.93 -12.55
CA ARG A 243 83.73 -23.06 -12.94
C ARG A 243 84.92 -22.61 -13.76
N ALA A 244 84.74 -21.65 -14.67
CA ALA A 244 85.82 -21.09 -15.47
C ALA A 244 86.81 -20.30 -14.58
N GLU A 245 86.30 -19.51 -13.65
CA GLU A 245 87.11 -18.80 -12.66
C GLU A 245 87.87 -19.78 -11.77
N LEU A 246 87.22 -20.82 -11.23
CA LEU A 246 87.89 -21.87 -10.45
C LEU A 246 88.95 -22.61 -11.27
N ALA A 247 88.70 -22.89 -12.55
CA ALA A 247 89.67 -23.48 -13.45
C ALA A 247 90.85 -22.54 -13.68
N SER A 248 90.60 -21.23 -13.88
CA SER A 248 91.65 -20.22 -14.03
C SER A 248 92.47 -20.09 -12.75
N LEU A 249 91.81 -20.08 -11.59
CA LEU A 249 92.42 -19.93 -10.27
C LEU A 249 93.22 -21.18 -9.93
N LYS A 250 92.74 -22.36 -10.32
CA LYS A 250 93.50 -23.60 -10.28
C LYS A 250 94.71 -23.57 -11.21
N SER A 251 94.58 -23.04 -12.43
CA SER A 251 95.73 -22.91 -13.35
C SER A 251 96.77 -21.92 -12.82
N LEU A 252 96.31 -20.84 -12.20
CA LEU A 252 97.15 -19.83 -11.58
C LEU A 252 97.85 -20.42 -10.36
N LEU A 253 97.14 -21.20 -9.54
CA LEU A 253 97.71 -21.92 -8.41
C LEU A 253 98.69 -23.03 -8.87
N LEU A 254 98.43 -23.70 -9.99
CA LEU A 254 99.38 -24.66 -10.58
C LEU A 254 100.63 -23.98 -11.12
N THR A 255 100.47 -22.77 -11.68
CA THR A 255 101.58 -21.90 -12.11
C THR A 255 102.36 -21.36 -10.90
N LEU A 256 101.74 -21.30 -9.72
CA LEU A 256 102.36 -20.96 -8.44
C LEU A 256 102.86 -22.20 -7.66
N GLY A 257 102.77 -23.42 -8.21
CA GLY A 257 103.35 -24.64 -7.62
C GLY A 257 104.89 -24.60 -7.60
N PRO A 258 105.56 -25.30 -6.66
CA PRO A 258 106.76 -24.76 -6.00
C PRO A 258 108.09 -24.92 -6.76
N GLY A 259 108.79 -23.79 -6.92
CA GLY A 259 110.25 -23.63 -6.77
C GLY A 259 111.04 -23.13 -8.01
N PRO A 260 112.23 -22.51 -7.86
CA PRO A 260 112.81 -21.76 -6.74
C PRO A 260 112.97 -20.24 -7.06
N ALA A 261 113.46 -19.49 -6.06
CA ALA A 261 113.60 -18.04 -6.02
C ALA A 261 114.51 -17.42 -7.11
N SER A 262 114.14 -16.22 -7.58
CA SER A 262 114.97 -15.03 -7.89
C SER A 262 114.10 -14.06 -8.71
N GLY A 263 113.89 -12.78 -8.42
CA GLY A 263 114.38 -11.84 -7.43
C GLY A 263 113.77 -10.47 -7.76
N ALA A 264 114.01 -9.50 -6.88
CA ALA A 264 113.78 -8.06 -7.01
C ALA A 264 112.39 -7.47 -6.66
N SER A 265 112.37 -6.93 -5.43
CA SER A 265 112.01 -5.53 -5.10
C SER A 265 110.52 -5.14 -5.03
N SER A 266 110.08 -4.96 -3.78
CA SER A 266 108.93 -4.17 -3.31
C SER A 266 109.04 -2.69 -3.76
N PRO A 267 107.93 -1.92 -3.86
CA PRO A 267 107.22 -1.47 -2.65
C PRO A 267 105.67 -1.56 -2.69
N ALA A 268 105.11 -1.85 -1.51
CA ALA A 268 103.86 -1.44 -0.82
C ALA A 268 102.63 -0.84 -1.58
N PRO A 269 101.41 -1.00 -1.03
CA PRO A 269 100.19 -1.23 -1.80
C PRO A 269 99.30 0.00 -2.01
N VAL A 270 98.62 0.05 -3.17
CA VAL A 270 97.45 0.91 -3.37
C VAL A 270 96.21 0.12 -2.96
N ALA A 271 95.49 0.62 -1.96
CA ALA A 271 94.24 0.06 -1.48
C ALA A 271 93.17 0.07 -2.59
N VAL A 272 92.79 -1.10 -3.08
CA VAL A 272 91.59 -1.31 -3.90
C VAL A 272 90.49 -1.84 -2.96
N PRO A 273 89.30 -1.21 -2.90
CA PRO A 273 88.24 -1.68 -2.04
C PRO A 273 87.63 -2.97 -2.61
N ILE A 274 87.64 -4.02 -1.79
CA ILE A 274 86.90 -5.26 -2.02
C ILE A 274 85.40 -4.93 -1.93
N PRO A 275 84.57 -5.18 -2.96
CA PRO A 275 83.13 -5.08 -2.79
C PRO A 275 82.68 -6.23 -1.90
N ARG A 276 82.12 -5.90 -0.73
CA ARG A 276 81.41 -6.88 0.10
C ARG A 276 80.15 -7.30 -0.68
N PRO A 277 79.82 -8.61 -0.76
CA PRO A 277 78.58 -9.05 -1.40
C PRO A 277 77.40 -8.39 -0.68
N SER A 278 76.73 -7.48 -1.36
CA SER A 278 75.54 -6.80 -0.84
C SER A 278 74.32 -7.62 -1.24
N ILE A 279 73.54 -8.00 -0.24
CA ILE A 279 72.29 -8.73 -0.39
C ILE A 279 71.32 -7.85 -1.20
N PRO A 280 70.76 -8.31 -2.33
CA PRO A 280 69.84 -7.51 -3.12
C PRO A 280 68.57 -7.19 -2.34
N ALA A 281 68.00 -6.00 -2.54
CA ALA A 281 66.90 -5.44 -1.75
C ALA A 281 65.65 -6.33 -1.64
N TRP A 282 65.43 -7.25 -2.59
CA TRP A 282 64.30 -8.19 -2.55
C TRP A 282 64.43 -9.26 -1.46
N GLN A 283 65.64 -9.53 -0.96
CA GLN A 283 65.89 -10.57 0.06
C GLN A 283 65.71 -10.04 1.51
N LEU A 284 65.52 -8.72 1.70
CA LEU A 284 65.18 -8.11 3.00
C LEU A 284 63.67 -7.97 3.23
N ALA A 285 62.85 -8.27 2.22
CA ALA A 285 61.40 -8.30 2.35
C ALA A 285 60.93 -9.70 2.81
N GLY A 286 61.16 -10.01 4.09
CA GLY A 286 60.50 -11.13 4.74
C GLY A 286 59.00 -10.85 4.93
N PRO A 287 58.11 -11.85 4.80
CA PRO A 287 56.67 -11.67 4.94
C PRO A 287 56.34 -11.55 6.42
N ASN A 288 56.35 -10.33 6.96
CA ASN A 288 55.54 -9.94 8.12
C ASN A 288 55.73 -8.46 8.43
N SER A 289 54.80 -7.63 7.96
CA SER A 289 54.37 -6.44 8.70
C SER A 289 52.92 -6.19 8.34
N ARG A 290 52.06 -6.76 9.16
CA ARG A 290 50.66 -6.37 9.29
C ARG A 290 50.62 -4.90 9.70
N THR A 291 49.70 -4.16 9.08
CA THR A 291 49.09 -2.92 9.59
C THR A 291 48.94 -2.92 11.12
N PRO A 292 49.14 -1.78 11.82
CA PRO A 292 48.02 -0.84 11.94
C PRO A 292 48.37 0.67 12.00
N SER A 293 47.44 1.43 11.42
CA SER A 293 46.80 2.69 11.85
C SER A 293 47.50 3.73 12.75
N ALA A 294 47.22 4.98 12.33
CA ALA A 294 46.99 6.21 13.11
C ALA A 294 48.20 7.08 13.51
N SER A 295 48.22 8.33 13.01
CA SER A 295 47.79 9.50 13.81
C SER A 295 48.03 10.85 13.10
N GLY A 296 47.03 11.73 13.20
CA GLY A 296 47.20 13.18 13.30
C GLY A 296 46.10 14.00 12.61
N THR A 297 45.51 15.07 13.16
CA THR A 297 45.67 15.79 14.44
C THR A 297 44.56 16.86 14.53
N GLY A 298 44.02 17.10 15.75
CA GLY A 298 43.50 18.39 16.26
C GLY A 298 42.09 18.81 15.80
N VAL A 299 41.18 19.30 16.64
CA VAL A 299 41.30 20.21 17.80
C VAL A 299 40.17 19.91 18.79
N GLY A 300 40.48 20.02 20.09
CA GLY A 300 39.59 19.62 21.18
C GLY A 300 38.62 20.68 21.69
N THR A 301 37.84 20.28 22.70
CA THR A 301 37.42 21.06 23.88
C THR A 301 36.72 20.10 24.86
N VAL A 302 37.36 19.87 26.01
CA VAL A 302 36.88 19.65 27.40
C VAL A 302 35.35 19.56 27.62
N MET A 303 34.76 18.73 28.49
CA MET A 303 35.18 18.22 29.83
C MET A 303 34.24 17.06 30.27
N SER A 304 34.76 16.06 31.00
CA SER A 304 34.01 15.00 31.75
C SER A 304 33.85 15.42 33.24
N PRO A 305 33.31 14.63 34.22
CA PRO A 305 32.91 13.21 34.15
C PRO A 305 31.70 12.73 35.02
N VAL A 306 31.38 11.44 34.84
CA VAL A 306 30.95 10.41 35.83
C VAL A 306 29.56 10.51 36.51
N ALA A 307 28.71 9.50 36.31
CA ALA A 307 28.47 8.42 37.28
C ALA A 307 27.15 7.65 37.03
N THR A 308 27.27 6.34 37.18
CA THR A 308 26.31 5.23 37.29
C THR A 308 24.98 5.55 37.99
N GLY A 309 23.85 5.09 37.42
CA GLY A 309 22.54 5.11 38.06
C GLY A 309 21.74 3.82 37.78
N LYS A 310 21.59 3.00 38.82
CA LYS A 310 20.77 1.78 38.93
C LYS A 310 19.56 2.12 39.83
N THR A 311 18.35 1.72 39.41
CA THR A 311 17.08 1.54 40.17
C THR A 311 16.51 2.71 40.99
N PRO A 312 15.22 3.06 40.85
CA PRO A 312 14.48 3.75 41.90
C PRO A 312 13.69 2.76 42.77
N THR A 313 13.99 2.73 44.06
CA THR A 313 13.15 2.13 45.13
C THR A 313 12.50 3.27 45.91
N ILE A 314 11.17 3.19 46.00
CA ILE A 314 10.23 3.66 47.03
C ILE A 314 10.82 4.48 48.19
N VAL A 315 10.26 5.68 48.40
CA VAL A 315 10.22 6.39 49.68
C VAL A 315 8.83 7.04 49.86
N GLU A 316 8.14 6.60 50.90
CA GLU A 316 7.11 7.24 51.73
C GLU A 316 7.56 6.98 53.19
N PRO A 317 7.19 7.72 54.26
CA PRO A 317 6.30 8.89 54.41
C PRO A 317 7.00 10.11 55.08
N ASP A 318 6.33 11.27 55.12
CA ASP A 318 6.13 12.00 56.38
C ASP A 318 4.94 12.98 56.27
N GLU A 319 4.36 13.26 57.42
CA GLU A 319 3.05 13.82 57.67
C GLU A 319 3.18 15.30 58.11
N VAL A 320 2.03 15.99 58.24
CA VAL A 320 1.78 17.19 59.09
C VAL A 320 1.81 18.60 58.45
N SER A 321 0.66 19.28 58.66
CA SER A 321 0.38 20.72 58.78
C SER A 321 0.04 21.55 57.54
N SER A 322 -1.25 21.66 57.20
CA SER A 322 -2.16 22.74 57.66
C SER A 322 -3.57 22.55 57.11
#